data_AF-A0A090VSY3-F1
#
_entry.id   AF-A0A090VSY3-F1
#
_cell.length_a   1.000
_cell.length_b   1.000
_cell.length_c   1.000
_cell.angle_alpha   90.00
_cell.angle_beta   90.00
_cell.angle_gamma   90.00
#
_symmetry.space_group_name_H-M   'P 1'
#
loop_
_entity.id
_entity.type
_entity.pdbx_description
1 polymer ?
#
loop_
_entity_poly.entity_id
_entity_poly.type
_entity_poly.pdbx_seq_one_letter_code
_entity_poly.pdbx_strand_id
1 'polypeptide(L)'
;MNQPLAYVHPGAKIAKNVVIEPFTTIHNNVVIGEGTWIGSNVTIMEGARIGKNCNIFPGSVISAVPQDLKYNDEDTIVQIGDNVTIRECVTINRGTADRMKTV
;
A
#
# COMPACT_ATOMS: atom_id res chain seq x y z
N MET A 1 -7.38 -14.32 -1.78
CA MET A 1 -7.70 -14.72 -3.17
C MET A 1 -7.08 -13.69 -4.08
N ASN A 2 -6.19 -14.09 -5.00
CA ASN A 2 -5.56 -13.19 -5.95
C ASN A 2 -6.28 -13.31 -7.30
N GLN A 3 -6.86 -12.21 -7.79
CA GLN A 3 -7.55 -12.21 -9.08
C GLN A 3 -6.52 -12.21 -10.22
N PRO A 4 -6.76 -12.91 -11.36
CA PRO A 4 -5.76 -13.07 -12.43
C PRO A 4 -5.24 -11.77 -13.06
N LEU A 5 -6.01 -10.69 -12.94
CA LEU A 5 -5.72 -9.38 -13.54
C LEU A 5 -5.03 -8.42 -12.56
N ALA A 6 -4.71 -8.86 -11.35
CA ALA A 6 -3.90 -8.08 -10.42
C ALA A 6 -2.41 -8.30 -10.72
N TYR A 7 -1.62 -7.24 -10.64
CA TYR A 7 -0.17 -7.32 -10.69
C TYR A 7 0.39 -7.29 -9.27
N VAL A 8 1.15 -8.33 -8.90
CA VAL A 8 1.84 -8.41 -7.61
C VAL A 8 3.30 -8.69 -7.88
N HIS A 9 4.17 -7.76 -7.48
CA HIS A 9 5.61 -7.95 -7.59
C HIS A 9 6.05 -9.15 -6.72
N PRO A 10 6.93 -10.04 -7.22
CA PRO A 10 7.33 -11.25 -6.49
C PRO A 10 8.07 -10.98 -5.17
N GLY A 11 8.65 -9.79 -5.01
CA GLY A 11 9.28 -9.35 -3.76
C GLY A 11 8.32 -8.79 -2.70
N ALA A 12 7.03 -8.66 -2.99
CA ALA A 12 6.02 -8.26 -2.01
C ALA A 12 5.75 -9.39 -1.00
N LYS A 13 5.59 -9.03 0.27
CA LYS A 13 5.32 -9.98 1.36
C LYS A 13 3.85 -9.86 1.77
N ILE A 14 3.03 -10.76 1.24
CA ILE A 14 1.57 -10.72 1.42
C ILE A 14 1.12 -11.96 2.20
N ALA A 15 0.32 -11.77 3.25
CA ALA A 15 -0.27 -12.88 4.00
C ALA A 15 -1.24 -13.71 3.13
N LYS A 16 -1.34 -15.02 3.41
CA LYS A 16 -2.05 -16.00 2.55
C LYS A 16 -3.54 -15.69 2.32
N ASN A 17 -4.20 -15.06 3.29
CA ASN A 17 -5.64 -14.77 3.28
C ASN A 17 -5.99 -13.35 2.83
N VAL A 18 -5.02 -12.57 2.33
CA VAL A 18 -5.29 -11.26 1.72
C VAL A 18 -6.12 -11.45 0.45
N VAL A 19 -7.08 -10.55 0.24
CA VAL A 19 -7.88 -10.49 -0.98
C VAL A 19 -7.41 -9.32 -1.82
N ILE A 20 -7.09 -9.58 -3.09
CA ILE A 20 -6.58 -8.61 -4.05
C ILE A 20 -7.50 -8.67 -5.27
N GLU A 21 -8.28 -7.60 -5.45
CA GLU A 21 -9.22 -7.45 -6.56
C GLU A 21 -8.50 -7.09 -7.88
N PRO A 22 -9.18 -7.20 -9.04
CA PRO A 22 -8.58 -7.00 -10.35
C PRO A 22 -7.98 -5.60 -10.55
N PHE A 23 -6.96 -5.52 -11.41
CA PHE A 23 -6.29 -4.27 -11.80
C PHE A 23 -5.56 -3.55 -10.66
N THR A 24 -5.51 -4.15 -9.47
CA THR A 24 -4.65 -3.70 -8.39
C THR A 24 -3.19 -3.98 -8.71
N THR A 25 -2.34 -3.00 -8.44
CA THR A 25 -0.89 -3.09 -8.66
C THR A 25 -0.18 -2.98 -7.32
N ILE A 26 0.60 -4.00 -6.97
CA ILE A 26 1.41 -4.05 -5.74
C ILE A 26 2.88 -4.13 -6.14
N HIS A 27 3.65 -3.12 -5.77
CA HIS A 27 5.07 -3.01 -6.07
C HIS A 27 5.95 -3.84 -5.13
N ASN A 28 7.26 -3.82 -5.38
CA ASN A 28 8.25 -4.42 -4.51
C ASN A 28 8.27 -3.75 -3.13
N ASN A 29 8.91 -4.37 -2.14
CA ASN A 29 9.08 -3.77 -0.81
C ASN A 29 7.75 -3.35 -0.16
N VAL A 30 6.70 -4.14 -0.38
CA VAL A 30 5.37 -3.99 0.25
C VAL A 30 5.16 -5.14 1.22
N VAL A 31 4.57 -4.84 2.38
CA VAL A 31 4.15 -5.85 3.37
C VAL A 31 2.67 -5.65 3.69
N ILE A 32 1.89 -6.73 3.65
CA ILE A 32 0.44 -6.70 3.91
C ILE A 32 0.04 -7.82 4.88
N GLY A 33 -0.57 -7.41 5.99
CA GLY A 33 -1.06 -8.29 7.04
C GLY A 33 -2.29 -9.11 6.66
N GLU A 34 -2.56 -10.14 7.46
CA GLU A 34 -3.68 -11.07 7.26
C GLU A 34 -5.05 -10.40 7.30
N GLY A 35 -6.01 -10.96 6.57
CA GLY A 35 -7.41 -10.49 6.58
C GLY A 35 -7.65 -9.15 5.89
N THR A 36 -6.60 -8.50 5.36
CA THR A 36 -6.75 -7.25 4.60
C THR A 36 -7.38 -7.50 3.23
N TRP A 37 -8.35 -6.66 2.87
CA TRP A 37 -9.01 -6.63 1.57
C TRP A 37 -8.57 -5.39 0.79
N ILE A 38 -8.22 -5.59 -0.47
CA ILE A 38 -7.72 -4.57 -1.38
C ILE A 38 -8.64 -4.54 -2.61
N GLY A 39 -9.43 -3.49 -2.72
CA GLY A 39 -10.36 -3.25 -3.81
C GLY A 39 -9.68 -3.04 -5.17
N SER A 40 -10.47 -2.99 -6.23
CA SER A 40 -9.96 -2.92 -7.61
C SER A 40 -9.25 -1.60 -7.90
N ASN A 41 -8.31 -1.60 -8.83
CA ASN A 41 -7.58 -0.39 -9.26
C ASN A 41 -6.87 0.33 -8.10
N VAL A 42 -6.48 -0.39 -7.04
CA VAL A 42 -5.63 0.18 -5.98
C VAL A 42 -4.17 0.10 -6.42
N THR A 43 -3.41 1.15 -6.17
CA THR A 43 -1.97 1.19 -6.43
C THR A 43 -1.23 1.24 -5.11
N ILE A 44 -0.46 0.20 -4.79
CA ILE A 44 0.36 0.12 -3.58
C ILE A 44 1.83 0.15 -3.99
N MET A 45 2.45 1.30 -3.76
CA MET A 45 3.82 1.58 -4.16
C MET A 45 4.83 1.12 -3.09
N GLU A 46 6.11 1.17 -3.43
CA GLU A 46 7.20 0.69 -2.59
C GLU A 46 7.24 1.41 -1.22
N GLY A 47 7.54 0.64 -0.17
CA GLY A 47 7.65 1.15 1.20
C GLY A 47 6.35 1.03 2.01
N ALA A 48 5.25 0.53 1.43
CA ALA A 48 4.01 0.32 2.18
C ALA A 48 4.16 -0.80 3.23
N ARG A 49 3.73 -0.54 4.46
CA ARG A 49 3.54 -1.50 5.55
C ARG A 49 2.09 -1.43 6.00
N ILE A 50 1.30 -2.41 5.59
CA ILE A 50 -0.15 -2.44 5.83
C ILE A 50 -0.45 -3.53 6.85
N GLY A 51 -1.14 -3.16 7.93
CA GLY A 51 -1.55 -4.08 8.99
C GLY A 51 -2.62 -5.09 8.56
N LYS A 52 -3.27 -5.66 9.57
CA LYS A 52 -4.27 -6.71 9.47
C LYS A 52 -5.68 -6.15 9.35
N ASN A 53 -6.57 -6.90 8.72
CA ASN A 53 -8.00 -6.60 8.64
C ASN A 53 -8.31 -5.19 8.13
N CYS A 54 -7.48 -4.65 7.23
CA CYS A 54 -7.71 -3.36 6.63
C CYS A 54 -8.65 -3.50 5.41
N ASN A 55 -9.40 -2.45 5.13
CA ASN A 55 -10.23 -2.35 3.93
C ASN A 55 -9.74 -1.17 3.10
N ILE A 56 -9.17 -1.44 1.93
CA ILE A 56 -8.65 -0.40 1.02
C ILE A 56 -9.53 -0.36 -0.21
N PHE A 57 -10.27 0.75 -0.35
CA PHE A 57 -11.28 0.90 -1.38
C PHE A 57 -10.70 1.32 -2.74
N PRO A 58 -11.45 1.10 -3.83
CA PRO A 58 -10.96 1.29 -5.19
C PRO A 58 -10.33 2.66 -5.49
N GLY A 59 -9.33 2.66 -6.36
CA GLY A 59 -8.65 3.87 -6.84
C GLY A 59 -7.71 4.53 -5.82
N SER A 60 -7.53 3.94 -4.63
CA SER A 60 -6.59 4.46 -3.64
C SER A 60 -5.14 4.29 -4.09
N VAL A 61 -4.29 5.26 -3.73
CA VAL A 61 -2.85 5.22 -3.98
C VAL A 61 -2.10 5.27 -2.65
N ILE A 62 -1.37 4.20 -2.34
CA ILE A 62 -0.70 4.02 -1.05
C ILE A 62 0.81 4.02 -1.24
N SER A 63 1.51 4.75 -0.36
CA SER A 63 2.97 4.87 -0.33
C SER A 63 3.57 5.53 -1.56
N ALA A 64 2.83 6.43 -2.21
CA ALA A 64 3.39 7.26 -3.28
C ALA A 64 4.51 8.16 -2.75
N VAL A 65 5.39 8.57 -3.67
CA VAL A 65 6.49 9.49 -3.38
C VAL A 65 5.93 10.80 -2.79
N PRO A 66 6.56 11.38 -1.75
CA PRO A 66 6.11 12.64 -1.17
C PRO A 66 6.10 13.77 -2.20
N GLN A 67 5.16 14.69 -2.05
CA GLN A 67 5.05 15.89 -2.89
C GLN A 67 5.89 17.06 -2.36
N ASP A 68 6.79 16.80 -1.40
CA ASP A 68 7.70 17.79 -0.84
C ASP A 68 8.87 18.04 -1.79
N LEU A 69 9.14 19.30 -2.13
CA LEU A 69 10.25 19.70 -3.00
C LEU A 69 11.64 19.34 -2.44
N LYS A 70 11.73 19.10 -1.13
CA LYS A 70 12.97 18.69 -0.46
C LYS A 70 13.23 17.19 -0.52
N TYR A 71 12.25 16.39 -0.94
CA TYR A 71 12.40 14.95 -1.06
C TYR A 71 13.51 14.64 -2.08
N ASN A 72 14.42 13.75 -1.70
CA ASN A 72 15.62 13.43 -2.48
C ASN A 72 15.86 11.92 -2.52
N ASP A 73 14.83 11.18 -2.94
CA ASP A 73 14.85 9.73 -3.09
C ASP A 73 15.24 8.97 -1.82
N GLU A 74 14.93 9.52 -0.64
CA GLU A 74 15.22 8.86 0.63
C GLU A 74 14.34 7.60 0.81
N ASP A 75 14.94 6.54 1.35
CA ASP A 75 14.23 5.29 1.64
C ASP A 75 13.28 5.49 2.84
N THR A 76 12.02 5.76 2.51
CA THR A 76 10.97 6.15 3.44
C THR A 76 9.74 5.27 3.25
N ILE A 77 8.85 5.25 4.24
CA ILE A 77 7.73 4.29 4.26
C ILE A 77 6.38 4.92 4.63
N VAL A 78 5.31 4.17 4.40
CA VAL A 78 3.99 4.37 5.03
C VAL A 78 3.73 3.18 5.95
N GLN A 79 3.21 3.43 7.15
CA GLN A 79 2.79 2.42 8.10
C GLN A 79 1.31 2.57 8.40
N ILE A 80 0.47 1.74 7.80
CA ILE A 80 -0.96 1.62 8.12
C ILE A 80 -1.12 0.56 9.21
N GLY A 81 -1.80 0.91 10.31
CA GLY A 81 -2.10 0.01 11.41
C GLY A 81 -3.11 -1.08 11.07
N ASP A 82 -3.64 -1.74 12.10
CA ASP A 82 -4.66 -2.78 11.96
C ASP A 82 -6.07 -2.19 11.98
N ASN A 83 -7.03 -2.86 11.31
CA ASN A 83 -8.45 -2.50 11.27
C ASN A 83 -8.72 -1.10 10.69
N VAL A 84 -7.88 -0.66 9.74
CA VAL A 84 -8.02 0.65 9.09
C VAL A 84 -8.93 0.53 7.86
N THR A 85 -9.82 1.51 7.69
CA THR A 85 -10.62 1.65 6.46
C THR A 85 -10.15 2.87 5.69
N ILE A 86 -9.67 2.64 4.47
CA ILE A 86 -9.22 3.68 3.52
C ILE A 86 -10.24 3.71 2.39
N ARG A 87 -10.96 4.83 2.26
CA ARG A 87 -12.02 5.01 1.25
C ARG A 87 -11.46 5.31 -0.14
N GLU A 88 -12.35 5.36 -1.11
CA GLU A 88 -12.06 5.49 -2.53
C GLU A 88 -11.19 6.72 -2.83
N CYS A 89 -10.26 6.56 -3.78
CA CYS A 89 -9.39 7.65 -4.28
C CYS A 89 -8.54 8.35 -3.21
N VAL A 90 -8.35 7.74 -2.03
CA VAL A 90 -7.46 8.29 -1.02
C VAL A 90 -6.01 8.13 -1.47
N THR A 91 -5.22 9.19 -1.28
CA THR A 91 -3.79 9.19 -1.51
C THR A 91 -3.05 9.29 -0.18
N ILE A 92 -2.11 8.38 0.07
CA ILE A 92 -1.23 8.39 1.24
C ILE A 92 0.21 8.31 0.74
N ASN A 93 0.97 9.38 0.96
CA ASN A 93 2.37 9.42 0.58
C ASN A 93 3.27 8.93 1.72
N ARG A 94 4.44 8.36 1.37
CA ARG A 94 5.48 8.00 2.34
C ARG A 94 6.10 9.24 2.99
N GLY A 95 6.94 9.03 4.01
CA GLY A 95 7.60 10.13 4.71
C GLY A 95 8.68 10.83 3.89
N THR A 96 9.27 11.87 4.46
CA THR A 96 10.52 12.51 4.00
C THR A 96 11.62 12.28 5.04
N ALA A 97 12.83 12.79 4.81
CA ALA A 97 13.93 12.73 5.77
C ALA A 97 13.60 13.31 7.18
N ASP A 98 12.55 14.13 7.32
CA ASP A 98 12.13 14.69 8.62
C ASP A 98 11.62 13.60 9.59
N ARG A 99 10.80 12.67 9.09
CA ARG A 99 10.17 11.63 9.93
C ARG A 99 10.41 10.20 9.46
N MET A 100 10.98 10.04 8.28
CA MET A 100 11.20 8.77 7.57
C MET A 100 9.93 7.96 7.24
N LYS A 101 8.79 8.27 7.87
CA LYS A 101 7.54 7.53 7.73
C LYS A 101 6.30 8.38 7.93
N THR A 102 5.21 7.94 7.29
CA THR A 102 3.83 8.34 7.58
C THR A 102 3.16 7.22 8.39
N VAL A 103 2.32 7.55 9.37
CA VAL A 103 1.55 6.59 10.21
C VAL A 103 0.07 6.93 10.18
#